data_AF-A0A3D6EKK4-F1
#
_entry.id   AF-A0A3D6EKK4-F1
#
_cell.length_a   1.000
_cell.length_b   1.000
_cell.length_c   1.000
_cell.angle_alpha   90.00
_cell.angle_beta   90.00
_cell.angle_gamma   90.00
#
_symmetry.space_group_name_H-M   'P 1'
#
loop_
_entity.id
_entity.type
_entity.pdbx_description
1 polymer ?
#
loop_
_entity_poly.entity_id
_entity_poly.type
_entity_poly.pdbx_seq_one_letter_code
_entity_poly.pdbx_strand_id
1 'polypeptide(L)'
;MIHRFLDTVWGQAMNLLTAPVRHRRWIDLLVLAALAGTLAALWLVGKEWTAVQRPTVEIALSAWALPKYLLLSLIRAIAAYAVSLTFTLVVAYWAAKDPRAERVLVPILDILQSVPLLAFLPPVLLLMLTVFP
;
A
#
# COMPACT_ATOMS: atom_id res chain seq x y z
N MET A 1 41.47 24.33 15.29
CA MET A 1 39.99 24.38 15.35
C MET A 1 39.32 23.38 14.40
N ILE A 2 39.82 23.23 13.16
CA ILE A 2 39.25 22.35 12.12
C ILE A 2 39.32 20.84 12.47
N HIS A 3 40.41 20.35 13.08
CA HIS A 3 40.52 18.93 13.45
C HIS A 3 39.43 18.48 14.44
N ARG A 4 39.11 19.31 15.45
CA ARG A 4 38.03 19.03 16.40
C ARG A 4 36.65 18.94 15.75
N PHE A 5 36.42 19.73 14.69
CA PHE A 5 35.17 19.73 13.95
C PHE A 5 35.02 18.48 13.08
N LEU A 6 36.10 18.07 12.41
CA LEU A 6 36.13 16.85 11.60
C LEU A 6 35.90 15.59 12.45
N ASP A 7 36.52 15.52 13.64
CA ASP A 7 36.32 14.39 14.56
C ASP A 7 34.89 14.31 15.11
N THR A 8 34.25 15.46 15.33
CA THR A 8 32.87 15.52 15.86
C THR A 8 31.84 15.11 14.79
N VAL A 9 32.00 15.60 13.57
CA VAL A 9 31.05 15.35 12.47
C VAL A 9 31.23 13.96 11.87
N TRP A 10 32.48 13.53 11.64
CA TRP A 10 32.77 12.24 11.01
C TRP A 10 32.72 11.08 12.00
N GLY A 11 33.15 11.30 13.26
CA GLY A 11 33.12 10.28 14.31
C GLY A 11 31.70 9.84 14.70
N GLN A 12 30.74 10.76 14.73
CA GLN A 12 29.33 10.42 14.98
C GLN A 12 28.68 9.66 13.82
N ALA A 13 29.00 10.02 12.57
CA ALA A 13 28.49 9.32 11.39
C ALA A 13 29.02 7.89 11.30
N MET A 14 30.29 7.66 11.64
CA MET A 14 30.88 6.32 11.68
C MET A 14 30.24 5.45 12.77
N ASN A 15 29.88 6.05 13.91
CA ASN A 15 29.15 5.37 14.99
C ASN A 15 27.73 4.94 14.62
N LEU A 16 27.10 5.54 13.60
CA LEU A 16 25.79 5.09 13.10
C LEU A 16 25.89 3.84 12.23
N LEU A 17 27.03 3.65 11.56
CA LEU A 17 27.33 2.44 10.78
C LEU A 17 27.77 1.27 11.67
N THR A 18 28.33 1.56 12.85
CA THR A 18 28.78 0.57 13.84
C THR A 18 27.84 0.45 15.05
N ALA A 19 26.77 1.26 15.12
CA ALA A 19 25.78 1.18 16.18
C ALA A 19 25.23 -0.25 16.24
N PRO A 20 25.30 -0.95 17.38
CA PRO A 20 24.73 -2.27 17.49
C PRO A 20 23.24 -2.14 17.25
N VAL A 21 22.77 -2.59 16.08
CA VAL A 21 21.35 -2.73 15.80
C VAL A 21 20.81 -3.61 16.90
N ARG A 22 20.01 -3.03 17.80
CA ARG A 22 19.41 -3.76 18.92
C ARG A 22 18.52 -4.82 18.31
N HIS A 23 19.08 -6.02 18.17
CA HIS A 23 18.53 -7.15 17.42
C HIS A 23 17.33 -7.70 18.19
N ARG A 24 16.22 -6.97 18.13
CA ARG A 24 14.96 -7.39 18.70
C ARG A 24 14.37 -8.35 17.68
N ARG A 25 14.82 -9.61 17.72
CA ARG A 25 14.46 -10.70 16.80
C ARG A 25 12.95 -10.79 16.53
N TRP A 26 12.12 -10.36 17.48
CA TRP A 26 10.66 -10.24 17.34
C TRP A 26 10.20 -9.25 16.26
N ILE A 27 10.92 -8.14 16.06
CA ILE A 27 10.64 -7.18 14.98
C ILE A 27 10.98 -7.82 13.63
N ASP A 28 12.11 -8.52 13.53
CA ASP A 28 12.50 -9.23 12.30
C ASP A 28 11.48 -10.32 11.96
N LEU A 29 11.00 -11.06 12.97
CA LEU A 29 9.92 -12.04 12.80
C LEU A 29 8.60 -11.40 12.38
N LEU A 30 8.23 -10.24 12.95
CA LEU A 30 7.04 -9.48 12.55
C LEU A 30 7.13 -8.99 11.10
N VAL A 31 8.29 -8.49 10.68
CA VAL A 31 8.53 -8.02 9.30
C VAL A 31 8.47 -9.21 8.33
N LEU A 32 9.08 -10.34 8.68
CA LEU A 32 9.03 -11.57 7.88
C LEU A 32 7.61 -12.13 7.78
N ALA A 33 6.86 -12.15 8.89
CA ALA A 33 5.47 -12.59 8.90
C ALA A 33 4.57 -11.66 8.07
N ALA A 34 4.78 -10.34 8.16
CA ALA A 34 4.08 -9.36 7.36
C ALA A 34 4.37 -9.57 5.87
N LEU A 35 5.65 -9.71 5.49
CA LEU A 35 6.07 -9.95 4.11
C LEU A 35 5.49 -11.25 3.56
N ALA A 36 5.61 -12.36 4.30
CA ALA A 36 5.05 -13.65 3.91
C ALA A 36 3.52 -13.59 3.78
N GLY A 37 2.85 -12.89 4.70
CA GLY A 37 1.40 -12.64 4.64
C GLY A 37 1.01 -11.82 3.41
N THR A 38 1.77 -10.78 3.05
CA THR A 38 1.55 -9.98 1.84
C THR A 38 1.74 -10.83 0.58
N LEU A 39 2.81 -11.62 0.50
CA LEU A 39 3.06 -12.51 -0.65
C LEU A 39 1.97 -13.58 -0.79
N ALA A 40 1.53 -14.19 0.32
CA ALA A 40 0.43 -15.14 0.33
C ALA A 40 -0.90 -14.50 -0.08
N ALA A 41 -1.19 -13.28 0.38
CA ALA A 41 -2.37 -12.53 -0.02
C ALA A 41 -2.35 -12.21 -1.52
N LEU A 42 -1.21 -11.74 -2.05
CA LEU A 42 -1.03 -11.48 -3.48
C LEU A 42 -1.21 -12.76 -4.32
N TRP A 43 -0.68 -13.89 -3.84
CA TRP A 43 -0.83 -15.18 -4.49
C TRP A 43 -2.28 -15.68 -4.50
N LEU A 44 -2.99 -15.57 -3.36
CA LEU A 44 -4.41 -15.92 -3.27
C LEU A 44 -5.27 -15.04 -4.17
N VAL A 45 -5.02 -13.73 -4.20
CA VAL A 45 -5.73 -12.80 -5.08
C VAL A 45 -5.45 -13.10 -6.55
N GLY A 46 -4.19 -13.37 -6.91
CA GLY A 46 -3.79 -13.71 -8.27
C GLY A 46 -4.44 -14.99 -8.77
N LYS A 47 -4.60 -16.00 -7.90
CA LYS A 47 -5.29 -17.24 -8.23
C LYS A 47 -6.75 -16.97 -8.62
N GLU A 48 -7.47 -16.17 -7.83
CA GLU A 48 -8.90 -15.94 -8.07
C GLU A 48 -9.16 -14.98 -9.25
N TRP A 49 -8.15 -14.20 -9.65
CA TRP A 49 -8.22 -13.32 -10.83
C TRP A 49 -8.09 -14.06 -12.17
N THR A 50 -7.57 -15.28 -12.19
CA THR A 50 -7.37 -16.04 -13.44
C THR A 50 -8.49 -17.02 -13.76
N ALA A 51 -9.42 -17.24 -12.84
CA ALA A 51 -10.58 -18.09 -13.07
C ALA A 51 -11.67 -17.33 -13.83
N VAL A 52 -12.31 -17.96 -14.82
CA VAL A 52 -13.51 -17.44 -15.49
C VAL A 52 -14.60 -17.29 -14.43
N GLN A 53 -14.78 -16.06 -13.94
CA GLN A 53 -15.71 -15.79 -12.85
C GLN A 53 -17.13 -15.82 -13.40
N ARG A 54 -17.86 -16.90 -13.09
CA ARG A 54 -19.33 -16.93 -13.11
C ARG A 54 -19.81 -16.99 -11.66
N PRO A 55 -19.66 -15.92 -10.87
CA PRO A 55 -19.93 -16.02 -9.45
C PRO A 55 -21.45 -15.93 -9.25
N THR A 56 -22.12 -17.08 -9.19
CA THR A 56 -23.40 -17.18 -8.48
C THR A 56 -23.09 -17.07 -6.99
N VAL A 57 -22.96 -15.83 -6.50
CA VAL A 57 -22.70 -15.58 -5.08
C VAL A 57 -23.98 -15.88 -4.31
N GLU A 58 -24.03 -17.03 -3.64
CA GLU A 58 -25.10 -17.32 -2.69
C GLU A 58 -24.91 -16.46 -1.43
N ILE A 59 -25.81 -15.47 -1.24
CA ILE A 59 -25.77 -14.56 -0.09
C ILE A 59 -26.61 -15.16 1.04
N ALA A 60 -25.95 -15.56 2.13
CA ALA A 60 -26.64 -15.94 3.35
C ALA A 60 -27.25 -14.69 4.03
N LEU A 61 -28.56 -14.72 4.27
CA LEU A 61 -29.35 -13.62 4.87
C LEU A 61 -29.49 -13.73 6.40
N SER A 62 -28.92 -14.77 7.02
CA SER A 62 -28.96 -14.96 8.47
C SER A 62 -28.10 -13.91 9.21
N ALA A 63 -28.56 -13.43 10.37
CA ALA A 63 -27.78 -12.52 11.22
C ALA A 63 -26.39 -13.06 11.59
N TRP A 64 -26.25 -14.39 11.69
CA TRP A 64 -24.98 -15.05 11.99
C TRP A 64 -23.93 -14.98 10.86
N ALA A 65 -24.33 -14.58 9.66
CA ALA A 65 -23.40 -14.35 8.55
C ALA A 65 -22.70 -12.97 8.67
N LEU A 66 -23.27 -12.03 9.43
CA LEU A 66 -22.76 -10.66 9.57
C LEU A 66 -21.31 -10.59 10.07
N PRO A 67 -20.87 -11.35 11.10
CA PRO A 67 -19.48 -11.32 11.54
C PRO A 67 -18.50 -11.72 10.43
N LYS A 68 -18.86 -12.73 9.62
CA LYS A 68 -18.04 -13.16 8.48
C LYS A 68 -17.96 -12.05 7.41
N TYR A 69 -19.09 -11.46 7.05
CA TYR A 69 -19.12 -10.37 6.06
C TYR A 69 -18.36 -9.14 6.53
N LEU A 70 -18.48 -8.80 7.82
CA LEU A 70 -17.73 -7.72 8.45
C LEU A 70 -16.23 -7.97 8.31
N LEU A 71 -15.77 -9.17 8.68
CA LEU A 71 -14.35 -9.51 8.62
C LEU A 71 -13.82 -9.45 7.18
N LEU A 72 -14.56 -10.02 6.23
CA LEU A 72 -14.18 -9.98 4.81
C LEU A 72 -14.13 -8.54 4.28
N SER A 73 -15.12 -7.71 4.62
CA SER A 73 -15.15 -6.30 4.22
C SER A 73 -14.00 -5.50 4.85
N LEU A 74 -13.69 -5.76 6.12
CA LEU A 74 -12.60 -5.11 6.84
C LEU A 74 -11.24 -5.46 6.24
N ILE A 75 -10.98 -6.75 6.00
CA ILE A 75 -9.74 -7.21 5.37
C ILE A 75 -9.57 -6.56 3.99
N ARG A 76 -10.64 -6.53 3.19
CA ARG A 76 -10.63 -5.86 1.88
C ARG A 76 -10.30 -4.37 2.00
N ALA A 77 -10.91 -3.67 2.95
CA ALA A 77 -10.67 -2.23 3.15
C ALA A 77 -9.24 -1.95 3.62
N ILE A 78 -8.71 -2.75 4.55
CA ILE A 78 -7.33 -2.64 5.03
C ILE A 78 -6.34 -2.90 3.89
N ALA A 79 -6.58 -3.92 3.07
CA ALA A 79 -5.73 -4.22 1.92
C ALA A 79 -5.73 -3.06 0.91
N ALA A 80 -6.92 -2.54 0.56
CA ALA A 80 -7.03 -1.37 -0.32
C ALA A 80 -6.34 -0.13 0.28
N TYR A 81 -6.47 0.09 1.59
CA TYR A 81 -5.80 1.19 2.29
C TYR A 81 -4.28 1.05 2.25
N ALA A 82 -3.73 -0.14 2.49
CA ALA A 82 -2.28 -0.38 2.42
C ALA A 82 -1.73 -0.06 1.01
N VAL A 83 -2.41 -0.51 -0.04
CA VAL A 83 -2.04 -0.20 -1.44
C VAL A 83 -2.10 1.31 -1.69
N SER A 84 -3.19 1.97 -1.26
CA SER A 84 -3.36 3.42 -1.39
C SER A 84 -2.28 4.20 -0.63
N LEU A 85 -1.91 3.74 0.56
CA LEU A 85 -0.88 4.36 1.37
C LEU A 85 0.50 4.23 0.71
N THR A 86 0.86 3.05 0.21
CA THR A 86 2.12 2.87 -0.54
C THR A 86 2.16 3.77 -1.78
N PHE A 87 1.08 3.81 -2.56
CA PHE A 87 0.96 4.71 -3.70
C PHE A 87 1.15 6.17 -3.29
N THR A 88 0.45 6.61 -2.25
CA THR A 88 0.51 7.98 -1.74
C THR A 88 1.92 8.34 -1.31
N LEU A 89 2.60 7.47 -0.55
CA LEU A 89 3.96 7.72 -0.09
C LEU A 89 4.93 7.86 -1.27
N VAL A 90 4.83 7.00 -2.28
CA VAL A 90 5.69 7.06 -3.48
C VAL A 90 5.44 8.35 -4.27
N VAL A 91 4.18 8.64 -4.59
CA VAL A 91 3.80 9.79 -5.43
C VAL A 91 4.07 11.11 -4.71
N ALA A 92 3.70 11.22 -3.43
CA ALA A 92 3.93 12.43 -2.64
C ALA A 92 5.42 12.67 -2.41
N TYR A 93 6.20 11.61 -2.13
CA TYR A 93 7.66 11.74 -1.99
C TYR A 93 8.30 12.22 -3.28
N TRP A 94 7.88 11.68 -4.43
CA TRP A 94 8.41 12.11 -5.73
C TRP A 94 8.04 13.57 -6.03
N ALA A 95 6.78 13.95 -5.83
CA ALA A 95 6.32 15.33 -5.98
C ALA A 95 7.13 16.29 -5.11
N ALA A 96 7.48 15.90 -3.88
CA ALA A 96 8.27 16.73 -2.97
C ALA A 96 9.76 16.86 -3.36
N LYS A 97 10.30 15.95 -4.18
CA LYS A 97 11.73 15.91 -4.54
C LYS A 97 12.05 16.58 -5.87
N ASP A 98 11.10 16.62 -6.81
CA ASP A 98 11.32 17.15 -8.16
C ASP A 98 10.31 18.28 -8.47
N PRO A 99 10.77 19.52 -8.69
CA PRO A 99 9.90 20.66 -9.03
C PRO A 99 9.06 20.45 -10.30
N ARG A 100 9.50 19.60 -11.23
CA ARG A 100 8.72 19.25 -12.42
C ARG A 100 7.61 18.27 -12.07
N ALA A 101 7.92 17.27 -11.24
CA ALA A 101 6.94 16.30 -10.77
C ALA A 101 5.85 16.99 -9.93
N GLU A 102 6.22 17.92 -9.05
CA GLU A 102 5.28 18.74 -8.27
C GLU A 102 4.25 19.45 -9.17
N ARG A 103 4.73 20.17 -10.20
CA ARG A 103 3.90 20.95 -11.13
C ARG A 103 2.91 20.12 -11.95
N VAL A 104 3.16 18.81 -12.09
CA VAL A 104 2.29 17.90 -12.84
C VAL A 104 1.41 17.07 -11.92
N LEU A 105 2.00 16.45 -10.89
CA LEU A 105 1.31 15.53 -10.00
C LEU A 105 0.30 16.23 -9.11
N VAL A 106 0.62 17.41 -8.56
CA VAL A 106 -0.29 18.12 -7.65
C VAL A 106 -1.61 18.50 -8.34
N PRO A 107 -1.61 19.15 -9.53
CA PRO A 107 -2.86 19.43 -10.24
C PRO A 107 -3.65 18.18 -10.64
N ILE A 108 -2.97 17.10 -11.03
CA ILE A 108 -3.64 15.82 -11.34
C ILE A 108 -4.35 15.29 -10.09
N LEU A 109 -3.66 15.30 -8.94
CA LEU A 109 -4.24 14.84 -7.68
C LEU A 109 -5.43 15.71 -7.26
N ASP A 110 -5.36 17.04 -7.43
CA ASP A 110 -6.48 17.94 -7.14
C ASP A 110 -7.70 17.65 -8.02
N ILE A 111 -7.50 17.44 -9.32
CA ILE A 111 -8.57 17.07 -10.26
C ILE A 111 -9.19 15.73 -9.85
N LEU A 112 -8.36 14.70 -9.62
CA LEU A 112 -8.83 13.38 -9.23
C LEU A 112 -9.59 13.39 -7.90
N GLN A 113 -9.19 14.26 -6.96
CA GLN A 113 -9.89 14.43 -5.68
C GLN A 113 -11.24 15.15 -5.81
N SER A 114 -11.43 15.96 -6.85
CA SER A 114 -12.69 16.67 -7.10
C SER A 114 -13.78 15.81 -7.78
N VAL A 115 -13.39 14.70 -8.42
CA VAL A 115 -14.34 13.81 -9.13
C VAL A 115 -15.15 12.99 -8.12
N PRO A 116 -16.50 13.02 -8.18
CA PRO A 116 -17.32 12.22 -7.28
C PRO A 116 -17.14 10.74 -7.58
N LEU A 117 -17.10 9.91 -6.52
CA LEU A 117 -16.91 8.46 -6.64
C LEU A 117 -17.91 7.79 -7.60
N LEU A 118 -19.15 8.28 -7.62
CA LEU A 118 -20.20 7.76 -8.51
C LEU A 118 -19.88 7.97 -10.00
N ALA A 119 -19.17 9.04 -10.37
CA ALA A 119 -18.76 9.31 -11.74
C ALA A 119 -17.52 8.52 -12.17
N PHE A 120 -16.69 8.11 -11.21
CA PHE A 120 -15.46 7.34 -11.46
C PHE A 120 -15.75 5.86 -11.75
N LEU A 121 -16.81 5.30 -11.15
CA LEU A 121 -17.08 3.86 -11.21
C LEU A 121 -17.35 3.32 -12.62
N PRO A 122 -18.19 3.94 -13.49
CA PRO A 122 -18.53 3.34 -14.78
C PRO A 122 -17.33 3.17 -15.74
N PRO A 123 -16.47 4.19 -15.95
CA PRO A 123 -15.27 4.01 -16.78
C PRO A 123 -14.33 2.92 -16.26
N VAL A 124 -14.15 2.83 -14.95
CA VAL A 124 -13.30 1.80 -14.33
C VAL A 124 -13.88 0.41 -14.52
N LEU A 125 -15.19 0.25 -14.33
CA LEU A 125 -15.86 -1.03 -14.58
C LEU A 125 -15.69 -1.47 -16.03
N LEU A 126 -15.88 -0.56 -17.00
CA LEU A 126 -15.68 -0.87 -18.43
C LEU A 126 -14.23 -1.25 -18.73
N LEU A 127 -13.26 -0.55 -18.14
CA LEU A 127 -11.84 -0.91 -18.28
C LEU A 127 -11.57 -2.30 -17.68
N MET A 128 -12.11 -2.60 -16.50
CA MET A 128 -11.90 -3.91 -15.87
C MET A 128 -12.53 -5.05 -16.65
N LEU A 129 -13.74 -4.87 -17.18
CA LEU A 129 -14.39 -5.87 -18.05
C LEU A 129 -13.64 -6.12 -19.36
N THR A 130 -12.94 -5.10 -19.88
CA THR A 130 -12.15 -5.25 -21.11
C THR A 130 -10.78 -5.88 -20.85
N VAL A 131 -10.14 -5.55 -19.72
CA VAL A 131 -8.83 -6.11 -19.32
C VAL A 131 -8.95 -7.52 -18.74
N PHE A 132 -10.07 -7.83 -18.09
CA PHE A 132 -10.37 -9.12 -17.46
C PHE A 132 -11.71 -9.66 -17.97
N PRO A 133 -11.75 -10.25 -19.18
CA PRO A 133 -12.98 -10.77 -19.79
C PRO A 133 -13.57 -12.00 -19.09
#